data_AF-A0A0D7BD47-F1
#
_entry.id   AF-A0A0D7BD47-F1
#
_cell.length_a   1.000
_cell.length_b   1.000
_cell.length_c   1.000
_cell.angle_alpha   90.00
_cell.angle_beta   90.00
_cell.angle_gamma   90.00
#
_symmetry.space_group_name_H-M   'P 1'
#
loop_
_entity.id
_entity.type
_entity.pdbx_description
1 polymer ?
#
loop_
_entity_poly.entity_id
_entity_poly.type
_entity_poly.pdbx_seq_one_letter_code
_entity_poly.pdbx_strand_id
1 'polypeptide(L)'
;MASLAATIVPAVTTASGTVLIYDWLCTLDEEVMAIWLQPFTWSSALFYVNRYLAIVDVTVSVLMSTLTNLSVETCKHLVPFSIYSMMFGGYIGEWILMTRTYALWDCRRWVLITFTILGIAAFVPSIVITSRFTHGLIYFEPLPGVTYHGCSAIPTNNSATIVFVLLLCSETIIATLTAIKARDHLNQVHSSWVKHLYVQNGLLYYLYTLAISIANVAVSLSSPTSAALLIASTSTSLHFLHSYSVTHPSNPPSRRSHTLFNRWKRKHRRLSKLT
;
A
#
# COMPACT_ATOMS: atom_id res chain seq x y z
N MET A 1 -24.66 -10.50 11.99
CA MET A 1 -23.38 -9.83 11.65
C MET A 1 -22.29 -10.83 11.26
N ALA A 2 -22.07 -11.92 12.02
CA ALA A 2 -21.05 -12.94 11.68
C ALA A 2 -21.26 -13.64 10.31
N SER A 3 -22.51 -13.90 9.90
CA SER A 3 -22.81 -14.51 8.59
C SER A 3 -22.52 -13.60 7.41
N LEU A 4 -22.79 -12.29 7.53
CA LEU A 4 -22.47 -11.30 6.49
C LEU A 4 -20.97 -11.11 6.33
N ALA A 5 -20.21 -11.04 7.44
CA ALA A 5 -18.76 -10.95 7.40
C ALA A 5 -18.12 -12.19 6.75
N ALA A 6 -18.65 -13.39 7.03
CA ALA A 6 -18.14 -14.64 6.47
C ALA A 6 -18.25 -14.73 4.93
N THR A 7 -19.21 -14.03 4.31
CA THR A 7 -19.37 -14.01 2.84
C THR A 7 -18.74 -12.79 2.18
N ILE A 8 -18.81 -11.62 2.84
CA ILE A 8 -18.31 -10.36 2.28
C ILE A 8 -16.78 -10.35 2.23
N VAL A 9 -16.11 -10.87 3.26
CA VAL A 9 -14.64 -10.80 3.35
C VAL A 9 -13.97 -11.55 2.20
N PRO A 10 -14.28 -12.83 1.92
CA PRO A 10 -13.67 -13.52 0.78
C PRO A 10 -13.99 -12.85 -0.56
N ALA A 11 -15.23 -12.41 -0.76
CA ALA A 11 -15.64 -11.77 -2.01
C ALA A 11 -14.87 -10.47 -2.28
N VAL A 12 -14.73 -9.60 -1.27
CA VAL A 12 -13.99 -8.33 -1.37
C VAL A 12 -12.50 -8.59 -1.58
N THR A 13 -11.91 -9.54 -0.87
CA THR A 13 -10.49 -9.88 -1.00
C THR A 13 -10.17 -10.45 -2.38
N THR A 14 -11.00 -11.37 -2.89
CA THR A 14 -10.84 -11.93 -4.25
C THR A 14 -11.07 -10.87 -5.32
N ALA A 15 -12.08 -10.00 -5.18
CA ALA A 15 -12.32 -8.91 -6.12
C ALA A 15 -11.13 -7.93 -6.15
N SER A 16 -10.65 -7.51 -4.98
CA SER A 16 -9.49 -6.61 -4.84
C SER A 16 -8.24 -7.22 -5.46
N GLY A 17 -7.99 -8.51 -5.22
CA GLY A 17 -6.86 -9.20 -5.84
C GLY A 17 -6.96 -9.33 -7.35
N THR A 18 -8.17 -9.55 -7.87
CA THR A 18 -8.41 -9.62 -9.32
C THR A 18 -8.16 -8.26 -9.98
N VAL A 19 -8.64 -7.17 -9.36
CA VAL A 19 -8.39 -5.80 -9.83
C VAL A 19 -6.89 -5.48 -9.81
N LEU A 20 -6.18 -5.85 -8.74
CA LEU A 20 -4.73 -5.62 -8.64
C LEU A 20 -3.95 -6.37 -9.73
N ILE A 21 -4.28 -7.64 -9.98
CA ILE A 21 -3.64 -8.43 -11.05
C ILE A 21 -3.98 -7.85 -12.42
N TYR A 22 -5.24 -7.46 -12.64
CA TYR A 22 -5.66 -6.85 -13.89
C TYR A 22 -4.91 -5.54 -14.16
N ASP A 23 -4.86 -4.65 -13.17
CA ASP A 23 -4.09 -3.40 -13.25
C ASP A 23 -2.62 -3.68 -13.54
N TRP A 24 -2.02 -4.66 -12.84
CA TRP A 24 -0.64 -5.09 -13.09
C TRP A 24 -0.40 -5.53 -14.53
N LEU A 25 -1.27 -6.38 -15.09
CA LEU A 25 -1.14 -6.87 -16.46
C LEU A 25 -1.30 -5.74 -17.48
N CYS A 26 -2.22 -4.81 -17.24
CA CYS A 26 -2.44 -3.65 -18.11
C CYS A 26 -1.28 -2.64 -18.07
N THR A 27 -0.48 -2.66 -17.02
CA THR A 27 0.57 -1.66 -16.77
C THR A 27 1.99 -2.20 -16.96
N LEU A 28 2.12 -3.49 -17.24
CA LEU A 28 3.41 -4.18 -17.29
C LEU A 28 4.32 -3.66 -18.41
N ASP A 29 3.76 -3.36 -19.58
CA ASP A 29 4.53 -2.87 -20.73
C ASP A 29 5.15 -1.49 -20.45
N GLU A 30 4.37 -0.60 -19.85
CA GLU A 30 4.81 0.71 -19.37
C GLU A 30 5.85 0.58 -18.24
N GLU A 31 5.60 -0.30 -17.27
CA GLU A 31 6.50 -0.56 -16.14
C GLU A 31 7.90 -1.01 -16.61
N VAL A 32 7.95 -1.93 -17.58
CA VAL A 32 9.21 -2.42 -18.12
C VAL A 32 9.98 -1.26 -18.77
N MET A 33 9.31 -0.34 -19.45
CA MET A 33 9.97 0.82 -20.08
C MET A 33 10.45 1.86 -19.07
N ALA A 34 9.62 2.15 -18.07
CA ALA A 34 9.83 3.24 -17.13
C ALA A 34 10.76 2.88 -15.97
N ILE A 35 10.85 1.59 -15.60
CA ILE A 35 11.56 1.16 -14.39
C ILE A 35 12.58 0.07 -14.71
N TRP A 36 12.20 -0.98 -15.47
CA TRP A 36 13.08 -2.13 -15.67
C TRP A 36 14.24 -1.83 -16.61
N LEU A 37 14.00 -0.98 -17.62
CA LEU A 37 15.01 -0.56 -18.59
C LEU A 37 15.78 0.70 -18.19
N GLN A 38 15.39 1.34 -17.08
CA GLN A 38 16.08 2.53 -16.55
C GLN A 38 17.18 2.12 -15.55
N PRO A 39 18.21 2.96 -15.34
CA PRO A 39 19.19 2.71 -14.29
C PRO A 39 18.50 2.61 -12.93
N PHE A 40 18.97 1.68 -12.10
CA PHE A 40 18.40 1.42 -10.79
C PHE A 40 18.60 2.64 -9.88
N THR A 41 17.49 3.21 -9.38
CA THR A 41 17.49 4.33 -8.43
C THR A 41 16.85 3.94 -7.11
N TRP A 42 16.98 4.78 -6.09
CA TRP A 42 16.28 4.60 -4.82
C TRP A 42 14.75 4.54 -5.00
N SER A 43 14.20 5.38 -5.88
CA SER A 43 12.77 5.34 -6.22
C SER A 43 12.37 4.04 -6.92
N SER A 44 13.25 3.46 -7.74
CA SER A 44 13.04 2.14 -8.36
C SER A 44 13.03 1.04 -7.30
N ALA A 45 13.91 1.10 -6.31
CA ALA A 45 13.94 0.14 -5.20
C ALA A 45 12.64 0.19 -4.39
N LEU A 46 12.21 1.39 -3.98
CA LEU A 46 10.95 1.60 -3.26
C LEU A 46 9.76 1.08 -4.08
N PHE A 47 9.73 1.36 -5.40
CA PHE A 47 8.69 0.86 -6.28
C PHE A 47 8.62 -0.67 -6.28
N TYR A 48 9.75 -1.37 -6.48
CA TYR A 48 9.75 -2.83 -6.52
C TYR A 48 9.30 -3.44 -5.19
N VAL A 49 9.84 -2.96 -4.07
CA VAL A 49 9.46 -3.48 -2.76
C VAL A 49 7.97 -3.27 -2.51
N ASN A 50 7.45 -2.08 -2.82
CA ASN A 50 6.03 -1.77 -2.70
C ASN A 50 5.16 -2.69 -3.59
N ARG A 51 5.55 -2.86 -4.87
CA ARG A 51 4.82 -3.68 -5.86
C ARG A 51 4.76 -5.16 -5.45
N TYR A 52 5.90 -5.75 -5.09
CA TYR A 52 5.96 -7.18 -4.78
C TYR A 52 5.38 -7.50 -3.40
N LEU A 53 5.50 -6.61 -2.42
CA LEU A 53 4.81 -6.76 -1.14
C LEU A 53 3.28 -6.77 -1.33
N ALA A 54 2.74 -5.92 -2.21
CA ALA A 54 1.32 -5.92 -2.54
C ALA A 54 0.82 -7.28 -3.04
N ILE A 55 1.57 -7.88 -3.97
CA ILE A 55 1.23 -9.18 -4.55
C ILE A 55 1.25 -10.26 -3.47
N VAL A 56 2.28 -10.26 -2.62
CA VAL A 56 2.40 -11.20 -1.51
C VAL A 56 1.24 -11.05 -0.53
N ASP A 57 0.91 -9.81 -0.15
CA ASP A 57 -0.14 -9.49 0.81
C ASP A 57 -1.52 -9.93 0.32
N VAL A 58 -1.84 -9.63 -0.94
CA VAL A 58 -3.08 -10.08 -1.59
C VAL A 58 -3.14 -11.59 -1.71
N THR A 59 -2.04 -12.24 -2.12
CA THR A 59 -1.99 -13.71 -2.26
C THR A 59 -2.25 -14.39 -0.93
N VAL A 60 -1.61 -13.92 0.14
CA VAL A 60 -1.78 -14.45 1.49
C VAL A 60 -3.19 -14.17 2.01
N SER A 61 -3.73 -12.99 1.75
CA SER A 61 -5.10 -12.64 2.14
C SER A 61 -6.15 -13.50 1.43
N VAL A 62 -5.98 -13.75 0.13
CA VAL A 62 -6.85 -14.66 -0.64
C VAL A 62 -6.72 -16.09 -0.10
N LEU A 63 -5.49 -16.57 0.12
CA LEU A 63 -5.23 -17.90 0.69
C LEU A 63 -5.92 -18.07 2.05
N MET A 64 -5.78 -17.08 2.93
CA MET A 64 -6.46 -17.06 4.23
C MET A 64 -7.97 -16.93 4.12
N SER A 65 -8.52 -16.39 3.03
CA SER A 65 -9.97 -16.24 2.86
C SER A 65 -10.62 -17.46 2.20
N THR A 66 -9.90 -18.19 1.35
CA THR A 66 -10.46 -19.28 0.53
C THR A 66 -10.19 -20.67 1.10
N LEU A 67 -9.06 -20.86 1.80
CA LEU A 67 -8.74 -22.18 2.36
C LEU A 67 -9.61 -22.50 3.58
N THR A 68 -10.06 -23.74 3.64
CA THR A 68 -10.81 -24.31 4.76
C THR A 68 -9.93 -25.21 5.61
N ASN A 69 -10.22 -25.30 6.91
CA ASN A 69 -9.57 -26.24 7.83
C ASN A 69 -8.03 -26.05 7.93
N LEU A 70 -7.57 -24.80 7.89
CA LEU A 70 -6.18 -24.46 8.18
C LEU A 70 -5.82 -24.90 9.61
N SER A 71 -4.64 -25.52 9.78
CA SER A 71 -4.18 -25.89 11.11
C SER A 71 -3.83 -24.64 11.92
N VAL A 72 -3.98 -24.74 13.25
CA VAL A 72 -3.61 -23.65 14.17
C VAL A 72 -2.12 -23.30 14.04
N GLU A 73 -1.27 -24.28 13.76
CA GLU A 73 0.16 -24.07 13.53
C GLU A 73 0.40 -23.19 12.30
N THR A 74 -0.27 -23.47 11.17
CA THR A 74 -0.16 -22.63 9.97
C THR A 74 -0.68 -21.21 10.24
N CYS A 75 -1.79 -21.06 10.99
CA CYS A 75 -2.33 -19.76 11.35
C CYS A 75 -1.40 -18.92 12.24
N LYS A 76 -0.65 -19.56 13.15
CA LYS A 76 0.38 -18.90 13.98
C LYS A 76 1.52 -18.30 13.17
N HIS A 77 1.72 -18.74 11.93
CA HIS A 77 2.70 -18.16 11.02
C HIS A 77 2.08 -17.18 10.02
N LEU A 78 0.95 -17.54 9.40
CA LEU A 78 0.30 -16.72 8.37
C LEU A 78 -0.26 -15.39 8.90
N VAL A 79 -0.91 -15.39 10.08
CA VAL A 79 -1.53 -14.18 10.62
C VAL A 79 -0.48 -13.12 10.98
N PRO A 80 0.59 -13.44 11.76
CA PRO A 80 1.65 -12.47 12.00
C PRO A 80 2.34 -12.02 10.71
N PHE A 81 2.61 -12.94 9.78
CA PHE A 81 3.22 -12.61 8.49
C PHE A 81 2.40 -11.56 7.73
N SER A 82 1.08 -11.75 7.63
CA SER A 82 0.17 -10.79 6.99
C SER A 82 0.16 -9.44 7.71
N ILE A 83 0.12 -9.43 9.05
CA ILE A 83 0.14 -8.18 9.84
C ILE A 83 1.45 -7.41 9.60
N TYR A 84 2.61 -8.09 9.63
CA TYR A 84 3.90 -7.45 9.36
C TYR A 84 4.00 -6.98 7.90
N SER A 85 3.58 -7.80 6.94
CA SER A 85 3.52 -7.45 5.51
C SER A 85 2.74 -6.17 5.28
N MET A 86 1.53 -6.07 5.84
CA MET A 86 0.69 -4.88 5.78
C MET A 86 1.37 -3.65 6.43
N MET A 87 1.98 -3.82 7.61
CA MET A 87 2.70 -2.74 8.30
C MET A 87 3.88 -2.21 7.46
N PHE A 88 4.69 -3.09 6.90
CA PHE A 88 5.81 -2.70 6.03
C PHE A 88 5.33 -2.05 4.73
N GLY A 89 4.27 -2.59 4.11
CA GLY A 89 3.65 -2.01 2.92
C GLY A 89 3.15 -0.59 3.16
N GLY A 90 2.42 -0.38 4.27
CA GLY A 90 1.95 0.95 4.68
C GLY A 90 3.09 1.93 4.92
N TYR A 91 4.14 1.49 5.62
CA TYR A 91 5.32 2.32 5.88
C TYR A 91 6.05 2.73 4.59
N ILE A 92 6.19 1.82 3.62
CA ILE A 92 6.77 2.15 2.31
C ILE A 92 5.87 3.16 1.57
N GLY A 93 4.55 2.97 1.61
CA GLY A 93 3.59 3.92 1.07
C GLY A 93 3.73 5.32 1.67
N GLU A 94 3.98 5.42 2.97
CA GLU A 94 4.22 6.68 3.67
C GLU A 94 5.51 7.36 3.21
N TRP A 95 6.61 6.60 3.06
CA TRP A 95 7.86 7.11 2.52
C TRP A 95 7.75 7.61 1.09
N ILE A 96 6.90 6.97 0.27
CA ILE A 96 6.61 7.44 -1.09
C ILE A 96 5.91 8.81 -1.03
N LEU A 97 4.97 9.01 -0.10
CA LEU A 97 4.32 10.30 0.10
C LEU A 97 5.27 11.37 0.63
N MET A 98 6.18 11.01 1.53
CA MET A 98 7.21 11.90 2.05
C MET A 98 8.20 12.32 0.95
N THR A 99 8.68 11.39 0.13
CA THR A 99 9.61 11.71 -0.98
C THR A 99 8.96 12.62 -2.03
N ARG A 100 7.68 12.42 -2.33
CA ARG A 100 6.90 13.32 -3.19
C ARG A 100 6.80 14.71 -2.60
N THR A 101 6.48 14.81 -1.32
CA THR A 101 6.40 16.10 -0.62
C THR A 101 7.78 16.75 -0.51
N TYR A 102 8.85 15.98 -0.36
CA TYR A 102 10.22 16.49 -0.36
C TYR A 102 10.60 17.11 -1.71
N ALA A 103 10.23 16.47 -2.83
CA ALA A 103 10.45 17.02 -4.17
C ALA A 103 9.65 18.31 -4.42
N LEU A 104 8.41 18.38 -3.93
CA LEU A 104 7.56 19.59 -3.92
C LEU A 104 8.23 20.78 -3.21
N TRP A 105 9.03 20.50 -2.19
CA TRP A 105 9.74 21.51 -1.39
C TRP A 105 11.17 21.78 -1.91
N ASP A 106 11.40 21.60 -3.20
CA ASP A 106 12.69 21.84 -3.87
C ASP A 106 13.85 21.10 -3.20
N CYS A 107 13.58 19.89 -2.68
CA CYS A 107 14.56 19.05 -1.99
C CYS A 107 15.28 19.73 -0.80
N ARG A 108 14.61 20.65 -0.10
CA ARG A 108 15.17 21.34 1.08
C ARG A 108 15.48 20.38 2.24
N ARG A 109 16.73 20.38 2.71
CA ARG A 109 17.23 19.46 3.75
C ARG A 109 16.38 19.42 5.03
N TRP A 110 15.83 20.55 5.48
CA TRP A 110 14.96 20.58 6.66
C TRP A 110 13.71 19.69 6.51
N VAL A 111 13.12 19.61 5.32
CA VAL A 111 11.96 18.75 5.05
C VAL A 111 12.35 17.28 5.15
N LEU A 112 13.51 16.91 4.60
CA LEU A 112 14.03 15.55 4.72
C LEU A 112 14.30 15.16 6.18
N ILE A 113 14.91 16.06 6.97
CA ILE A 113 15.17 15.84 8.39
C ILE A 113 13.85 15.64 9.14
N THR A 114 12.86 16.50 8.89
CA THR A 114 11.52 16.42 9.51
C THR A 114 10.86 15.08 9.20
N PHE A 115 10.84 14.66 7.93
CA PHE A 115 10.27 13.38 7.52
C PHE A 115 11.05 12.18 8.06
N THR A 116 12.37 12.26 8.16
CA THR A 116 13.18 11.18 8.74
C THR A 116 12.87 11.01 10.22
N ILE A 117 12.78 12.11 10.98
CA ILE A 117 12.41 12.07 12.40
C ILE A 117 10.98 11.53 12.56
N LEU A 118 10.04 12.03 11.75
CA LEU A 118 8.64 11.58 11.77
C LEU A 118 8.53 10.07 11.47
N GLY A 119 9.21 9.60 10.42
CA GLY A 119 9.23 8.20 10.03
C GLY A 119 9.80 7.29 11.11
N ILE A 120 10.92 7.66 11.74
CA ILE A 120 11.49 6.89 12.86
C ILE A 120 10.54 6.89 14.07
N ALA A 121 9.97 8.05 14.40
CA ALA A 121 9.04 8.21 15.52
C ALA A 121 7.73 7.44 15.32
N ALA A 122 7.28 7.23 14.08
CA ALA A 122 6.13 6.40 13.77
C ALA A 122 6.49 4.91 13.71
N PHE A 123 7.63 4.55 13.08
CA PHE A 123 8.02 3.17 12.82
C PHE A 123 8.41 2.39 14.09
N VAL A 124 9.25 2.98 14.94
CA VAL A 124 9.80 2.28 16.12
C VAL A 124 8.70 1.88 17.12
N PRO A 125 7.74 2.76 17.49
CA PRO A 125 6.62 2.34 18.32
C PRO A 125 5.73 1.33 17.60
N SER A 126 5.48 1.50 16.30
CA SER A 126 4.61 0.61 15.52
C SER A 126 5.13 -0.82 15.48
N ILE A 127 6.44 -1.03 15.30
CA ILE A 127 7.02 -2.39 15.31
C ILE A 127 6.94 -3.03 16.69
N VAL A 128 7.21 -2.27 17.77
CA VAL A 128 7.14 -2.76 19.14
C VAL A 128 5.69 -3.14 19.50
N ILE A 129 4.73 -2.28 19.18
CA ILE A 129 3.32 -2.53 19.44
C ILE A 129 2.81 -3.72 18.63
N THR A 130 3.18 -3.82 17.35
CA THR A 130 2.79 -4.93 16.48
C THR A 130 3.36 -6.26 16.95
N SER A 131 4.60 -6.27 17.44
CA SER A 131 5.21 -7.45 18.06
C SER A 131 4.44 -7.88 19.31
N ARG A 132 4.13 -6.96 20.21
CA ARG A 132 3.32 -7.28 21.41
C ARG A 132 1.92 -7.74 21.04
N PHE A 133 1.31 -7.13 20.02
CA PHE A 133 0.00 -7.48 19.52
C PHE A 133 -0.04 -8.91 18.97
N THR A 134 0.91 -9.27 18.10
CA THR A 134 0.99 -10.61 17.48
C THR A 134 1.29 -11.72 18.49
N HIS A 135 2.12 -11.46 19.50
CA HIS A 135 2.34 -12.40 20.61
C HIS A 135 1.13 -12.56 21.53
N GLY A 136 0.27 -11.55 21.61
CA GLY A 136 -0.97 -11.57 22.40
C GLY A 136 -2.18 -12.16 21.68
N LEU A 137 -2.04 -12.69 20.46
CA LEU A 137 -3.16 -13.29 19.71
C LEU A 137 -3.49 -14.69 20.25
N ILE A 138 -4.79 -14.92 20.47
CA ILE A 138 -5.32 -16.26 20.81
C ILE A 138 -5.91 -16.87 19.56
N TYR A 139 -5.43 -18.07 19.21
CA TYR A 139 -5.87 -18.83 18.03
C TYR A 139 -6.84 -19.93 18.44
N PHE A 140 -7.90 -20.13 17.65
CA PHE A 140 -8.93 -21.13 17.92
C PHE A 140 -8.78 -22.33 17.00
N GLU A 141 -8.99 -23.53 17.54
CA GLU A 141 -9.08 -24.75 16.75
C GLU A 141 -10.43 -24.83 16.02
N PRO A 142 -10.48 -25.35 14.79
CA PRO A 142 -11.73 -25.64 14.10
C PRO A 142 -12.54 -26.67 14.92
N LEU A 143 -13.81 -26.37 15.23
CA LEU A 143 -14.71 -27.36 15.84
C LEU A 143 -14.89 -28.57 14.91
N PRO A 144 -14.84 -29.81 15.43
CA PRO A 144 -15.07 -31.00 14.62
C PRO A 144 -16.49 -30.99 14.02
N GLY A 145 -16.58 -31.12 12.69
CA GLY A 145 -17.84 -31.13 11.95
C GLY A 145 -18.33 -29.76 11.43
N VAL A 146 -17.62 -28.67 11.74
CA VAL A 146 -17.93 -27.33 11.21
C VAL A 146 -16.79 -26.87 10.30
N THR A 147 -17.12 -26.51 9.06
CA THR A 147 -16.14 -25.98 8.11
C THR A 147 -15.93 -24.50 8.39
N TYR A 148 -14.71 -24.13 8.79
CA TYR A 148 -14.33 -22.73 8.95
C TYR A 148 -13.43 -22.31 7.78
N HIS A 149 -13.70 -21.12 7.25
CA HIS A 149 -12.83 -20.47 6.26
C HIS A 149 -11.79 -19.63 6.99
N GLY A 150 -10.52 -19.84 6.66
CA GLY A 150 -9.41 -19.04 7.15
C GLY A 150 -8.97 -19.30 8.58
N CYS A 151 -8.29 -18.29 9.14
CA CYS A 151 -7.73 -18.31 10.48
C CYS A 151 -8.56 -17.46 11.43
N SER A 152 -9.01 -18.06 12.54
CA SER A 152 -9.70 -17.34 13.61
C SER A 152 -8.72 -16.98 14.73
N ALA A 153 -8.44 -15.69 14.86
CA ALA A 153 -7.61 -15.14 15.93
C ALA A 153 -8.33 -13.97 16.60
N ILE A 154 -8.31 -13.93 17.94
CA ILE A 154 -8.87 -12.83 18.71
C ILE A 154 -7.73 -12.10 19.41
N PRO A 155 -7.65 -10.76 19.30
CA PRO A 155 -6.68 -9.99 20.03
C PRO A 155 -7.08 -9.81 21.49
N THR A 156 -6.07 -9.84 22.35
CA THR A 156 -6.23 -9.65 23.80
C THR A 156 -6.28 -8.19 24.22
N ASN A 157 -5.78 -7.27 23.38
CA ASN A 157 -5.71 -5.85 23.67
C ASN A 157 -5.97 -5.02 22.41
N ASN A 158 -6.51 -3.80 22.58
CA ASN A 158 -6.79 -2.89 21.46
C ASN A 158 -5.57 -2.00 21.08
N SER A 159 -4.36 -2.55 21.14
CA SER A 159 -3.13 -1.79 20.89
C SER A 159 -2.96 -1.37 19.43
N ALA A 160 -3.67 -2.03 18.49
CA ALA A 160 -3.73 -1.65 17.08
C ALA A 160 -4.22 -0.20 16.88
N THR A 161 -5.12 0.29 17.74
CA THR A 161 -5.60 1.69 17.70
C THR A 161 -4.46 2.69 17.80
N ILE A 162 -3.45 2.42 18.63
CA ILE A 162 -2.30 3.32 18.81
C ILE A 162 -1.50 3.42 17.50
N VAL A 163 -1.32 2.29 16.80
CA VAL A 163 -0.63 2.26 15.50
C VAL A 163 -1.39 3.07 14.46
N PHE A 164 -2.72 2.92 14.39
CA PHE A 164 -3.54 3.71 13.47
C PHE A 164 -3.54 5.20 13.78
N VAL A 165 -3.52 5.58 15.06
CA VAL A 165 -3.38 6.98 15.47
C VAL A 165 -2.02 7.55 15.09
N LEU A 166 -0.93 6.79 15.28
CA LEU A 166 0.41 7.22 14.85
C LEU A 166 0.46 7.45 13.34
N LEU A 167 -0.10 6.53 12.55
CA LEU A 167 -0.20 6.65 11.10
C LEU A 167 -1.04 7.87 10.68
N LEU A 168 -2.19 8.08 11.32
CA LEU A 168 -3.04 9.25 11.06
C LEU A 168 -2.29 10.57 11.35
N CYS A 169 -1.54 10.62 12.45
CA CYS A 169 -0.73 11.78 12.81
C CYS A 169 0.37 12.06 11.77
N SER A 170 1.05 11.04 11.25
CA SER A 170 2.08 11.26 10.24
C SER A 170 1.48 11.67 8.90
N GLU A 171 0.40 11.04 8.46
CA GLU A 171 -0.31 11.39 7.23
C GLU A 171 -0.90 12.80 7.25
N THR A 172 -1.46 13.23 8.38
CA THR A 172 -1.96 14.61 8.53
C THR A 172 -0.84 15.64 8.38
N ILE A 173 0.34 15.40 8.96
CA ILE A 173 1.50 16.29 8.84
C ILE A 173 1.94 16.35 7.37
N ILE A 174 2.08 15.21 6.70
CA ILE A 174 2.47 15.14 5.29
C ILE A 174 1.43 15.88 4.43
N ALA A 175 0.14 15.56 4.58
CA ALA A 175 -0.95 16.17 3.82
C ALA A 175 -1.01 17.69 4.05
N THR A 176 -0.76 18.16 5.27
CA THR A 176 -0.73 19.61 5.59
C THR A 176 0.42 20.30 4.88
N LEU A 177 1.64 19.74 4.94
CA LEU A 177 2.81 20.30 4.25
C LEU A 177 2.64 20.29 2.73
N THR A 178 2.03 19.24 2.18
CA THR A 178 1.67 19.16 0.76
C THR A 178 0.64 20.23 0.41
N ALA A 179 -0.40 20.41 1.22
CA ALA A 179 -1.49 21.37 0.98
C ALA A 179 -0.99 22.83 1.03
N ILE A 180 -0.11 23.18 1.97
CA ILE A 180 0.52 24.50 2.06
C ILE A 180 1.27 24.82 0.77
N LYS A 181 2.17 23.92 0.35
CA LYS A 181 2.98 24.13 -0.85
C LYS A 181 2.14 24.11 -2.13
N ALA A 182 1.11 23.27 -2.18
CA ALA A 182 0.15 23.24 -3.27
C ALA A 182 -0.59 24.58 -3.37
N ARG A 183 -1.06 25.15 -2.27
CA ARG A 183 -1.73 26.46 -2.25
C ARG A 183 -0.82 27.57 -2.75
N ASP A 184 0.42 27.60 -2.28
CA ASP A 184 1.41 28.60 -2.73
C ASP A 184 1.64 28.52 -4.24
N HIS A 185 1.78 27.32 -4.78
CA HIS A 185 1.97 27.11 -6.22
C HIS A 185 0.71 27.46 -7.04
N LEU A 186 -0.48 27.08 -6.55
CA LEU A 186 -1.76 27.40 -7.18
C LEU A 186 -2.08 28.90 -7.20
N ASN A 187 -1.56 29.66 -6.24
CA ASN A 187 -1.68 31.12 -6.22
C ASN A 187 -0.78 31.79 -7.26
N GLN A 188 0.35 31.17 -7.62
CA GLN A 188 1.32 31.70 -8.59
C GLN A 188 0.99 31.32 -10.05
N VAL A 189 0.30 30.19 -10.27
CA VAL A 189 -0.03 29.71 -11.60
C VAL A 189 -1.35 30.32 -12.09
N HIS A 190 -1.34 30.96 -13.27
CA HIS A 190 -2.55 31.55 -13.87
C HIS A 190 -3.37 30.56 -14.73
N SER A 191 -2.78 29.44 -15.18
CA SER A 191 -3.48 28.48 -16.04
C SER A 191 -4.40 27.54 -15.23
N SER A 192 -5.71 27.59 -15.50
CA SER A 192 -6.73 26.73 -14.87
C SER A 192 -6.50 25.23 -15.14
N TRP A 193 -5.92 24.89 -16.29
CA TRP A 193 -5.63 23.51 -16.67
C TRP A 193 -4.55 22.88 -15.79
N VAL A 194 -3.49 23.63 -15.48
CA VAL A 194 -2.42 23.18 -14.59
C VAL A 194 -2.94 23.00 -13.16
N LYS A 195 -3.84 23.87 -12.69
CA LYS A 195 -4.50 23.71 -11.39
C LYS A 195 -5.33 22.43 -11.33
N HIS A 196 -6.13 22.17 -12.37
CA HIS A 196 -6.98 20.99 -12.44
C HIS A 196 -6.16 19.70 -12.42
N LEU A 197 -5.08 19.64 -13.22
CA LEU A 197 -4.17 18.49 -13.28
C LEU A 197 -3.48 18.22 -11.93
N TYR A 198 -3.03 19.27 -11.24
CA TYR A 198 -2.35 19.16 -9.95
C TYR A 198 -3.27 18.66 -8.83
N VAL A 199 -4.51 19.16 -8.82
CA VAL A 199 -5.52 18.76 -7.83
C VAL A 199 -6.00 17.34 -8.11
N GLN A 200 -6.30 16.99 -9.38
CA GLN A 200 -6.80 15.66 -9.75
C GLN A 200 -5.79 14.55 -9.49
N ASN A 201 -4.52 14.73 -9.87
CA ASN A 201 -3.54 13.64 -9.84
C ASN A 201 -2.68 13.66 -8.56
N GLY A 202 -2.78 14.72 -7.76
CA GLY A 202 -1.91 14.94 -6.62
C GLY A 202 -2.59 14.96 -5.28
N LEU A 203 -3.42 15.98 -5.05
CA LEU A 203 -3.95 16.29 -3.72
C LEU A 203 -5.10 15.36 -3.31
N LEU A 204 -5.94 14.94 -4.27
CA LEU A 204 -7.05 14.01 -4.00
C LEU A 204 -6.56 12.73 -3.33
N TYR A 205 -5.41 12.21 -3.75
CA TYR A 205 -4.84 11.01 -3.16
C TYR A 205 -4.54 11.18 -1.66
N TYR A 206 -3.91 12.29 -1.27
CA TYR A 206 -3.62 12.57 0.15
C TYR A 206 -4.91 12.67 0.98
N LEU A 207 -5.97 13.23 0.40
CA LEU A 207 -7.28 13.31 1.07
C LEU A 207 -7.93 11.92 1.21
N TYR A 208 -7.85 11.08 0.19
CA TYR A 208 -8.36 9.71 0.25
C TYR A 208 -7.63 8.87 1.30
N THR A 209 -6.30 8.89 1.27
CA THR A 209 -5.47 8.20 2.29
C THR A 209 -5.83 8.66 3.69
N LEU A 210 -5.93 9.98 3.90
CA LEU A 210 -6.31 10.54 5.20
C LEU A 210 -7.71 10.09 5.65
N ALA A 211 -8.69 10.10 4.74
CA ALA A 211 -10.05 9.64 5.05
C ALA A 211 -10.08 8.16 5.45
N ILE A 212 -9.27 7.33 4.79
CA ILE A 212 -9.17 5.90 5.10
C ILE A 212 -8.49 5.68 6.46
N SER A 213 -7.45 6.45 6.79
CA SER A 213 -6.82 6.37 8.11
C SER A 213 -7.74 6.82 9.25
N ILE A 214 -8.58 7.84 9.00
CA ILE A 214 -9.64 8.22 9.94
C ILE A 214 -10.64 7.06 10.10
N ALA A 215 -11.03 6.40 9.01
CA ALA A 215 -11.90 5.23 9.07
C ALA A 215 -11.26 4.06 9.84
N ASN A 216 -9.96 3.81 9.65
CA ASN A 216 -9.21 2.79 10.40
C ASN A 216 -9.25 3.05 11.92
N VAL A 217 -9.01 4.30 12.34
CA VAL A 217 -9.12 4.68 13.77
C VAL A 217 -10.56 4.52 14.27
N ALA A 218 -11.54 5.01 13.52
CA ALA A 218 -12.95 4.94 13.91
C ALA A 218 -13.44 3.49 14.06
N VAL A 219 -13.06 2.60 13.13
CA VAL A 219 -13.42 1.18 13.20
C VAL A 219 -12.67 0.46 14.31
N SER A 220 -11.40 0.78 14.53
CA SER A 220 -10.61 0.21 15.64
C SER A 220 -11.14 0.61 17.02
N LEU A 221 -11.81 1.76 17.13
CA LEU A 221 -12.48 2.21 18.36
C LEU A 221 -13.87 1.60 18.55
N SER A 222 -14.61 1.35 17.46
CA SER A 222 -16.02 0.96 17.50
C SER A 222 -16.27 -0.55 17.38
N SER A 223 -15.33 -1.32 16.81
CA SER A 223 -15.53 -2.73 16.48
C SER A 223 -14.29 -3.58 16.80
N PRO A 224 -14.45 -4.91 16.98
CA PRO A 224 -13.30 -5.80 17.10
C PRO A 224 -12.46 -5.74 15.82
N THR A 225 -11.27 -5.14 15.93
CA THR A 225 -10.01 -5.28 15.15
C THR A 225 -10.06 -5.92 13.75
N SER A 226 -10.70 -7.07 13.56
CA SER A 226 -10.93 -7.71 12.26
C SER A 226 -11.45 -6.77 11.15
N ALA A 227 -12.43 -5.91 11.43
CA ALA A 227 -12.94 -4.96 10.43
C ALA A 227 -11.94 -3.83 10.12
N ALA A 228 -11.15 -3.40 11.12
CA ALA A 228 -10.09 -2.42 10.94
C ALA A 228 -8.93 -2.99 10.10
N LEU A 229 -8.62 -4.28 10.25
CA LEU A 229 -7.59 -4.96 9.44
C LEU A 229 -7.97 -5.05 7.96
N LEU A 230 -9.26 -5.19 7.64
CA LEU A 230 -9.76 -5.18 6.26
C LEU A 230 -9.62 -3.78 5.62
N ILE A 231 -9.98 -2.74 6.36
CA ILE A 231 -9.82 -1.36 5.88
C ILE A 231 -8.33 -1.03 5.74
N ALA A 232 -7.48 -1.50 6.66
CA ALA A 232 -6.04 -1.34 6.57
C ALA A 232 -5.39 -2.11 5.39
N SER A 233 -5.91 -3.28 5.02
CA SER A 233 -5.44 -4.00 3.83
C SER A 233 -5.89 -3.29 2.55
N THR A 234 -7.10 -2.71 2.53
CA THR A 234 -7.52 -1.84 1.42
C THR A 234 -6.74 -0.53 1.34
N SER A 235 -6.33 0.05 2.47
CA SER A 235 -5.52 1.28 2.48
C SER A 235 -4.15 1.01 1.86
N THR A 236 -3.50 -0.08 2.26
CA THR A 236 -2.21 -0.52 1.70
C THR A 236 -2.33 -0.76 0.19
N SER A 237 -3.40 -1.41 -0.26
CA SER A 237 -3.73 -1.62 -1.68
C SER A 237 -3.81 -0.32 -2.50
N LEU A 238 -4.36 0.75 -1.91
CA LEU A 238 -4.44 2.06 -2.55
C LEU A 238 -3.09 2.78 -2.57
N HIS A 239 -2.25 2.63 -1.55
CA HIS A 239 -0.86 3.08 -1.59
C HIS A 239 -0.07 2.43 -2.72
N PHE A 240 -0.32 1.16 -2.99
CA PHE A 240 0.32 0.44 -4.10
C PHE A 240 -0.10 0.99 -5.47
N LEU A 241 -1.41 1.15 -5.71
CA LEU A 241 -1.94 1.66 -6.98
C LEU A 241 -1.48 3.10 -7.27
N HIS A 242 -1.48 3.97 -6.26
CA HIS A 242 -1.07 5.36 -6.47
C HIS A 242 0.43 5.51 -6.71
N SER A 243 1.25 4.70 -6.02
CA SER A 243 2.70 4.68 -6.25
C SER A 243 3.05 4.36 -7.71
N TYR A 244 2.27 3.49 -8.36
CA TYR A 244 2.37 3.21 -9.79
C TYR A 244 2.05 4.44 -10.66
N SER A 245 0.89 5.08 -10.41
CA SER A 245 0.46 6.25 -11.19
C SER A 245 1.44 7.44 -11.12
N VAL A 246 2.20 7.56 -10.03
CA VAL A 246 3.16 8.67 -9.81
C VAL A 246 4.52 8.40 -10.45
N THR A 247 4.98 7.15 -10.53
CA THR A 247 6.16 6.80 -11.35
C THR A 247 5.91 7.02 -12.84
N HIS A 248 4.65 7.18 -13.22
CA HIS A 248 4.21 7.49 -14.57
C HIS A 248 3.91 9.00 -14.72
N PRO A 249 4.87 9.86 -15.11
CA PRO A 249 4.47 11.13 -15.70
C PRO A 249 3.69 10.79 -16.98
N SER A 250 2.49 11.34 -17.14
CA SER A 250 1.65 11.25 -18.34
C SER A 250 2.27 11.98 -19.54
N ASN A 251 3.57 11.82 -19.74
CA ASN A 251 4.29 12.25 -20.91
C ASN A 251 4.37 11.08 -21.88
N PRO A 252 4.14 11.31 -23.19
CA PRO A 252 4.34 10.28 -24.19
C PRO A 252 5.77 9.73 -24.07
N PRO A 253 5.96 8.42 -24.27
CA PRO A 253 7.26 7.77 -24.16
C PRO A 253 8.31 8.56 -24.95
N SER A 254 9.34 9.04 -24.26
CA SER A 254 10.43 9.77 -24.91
C SER A 254 11.00 8.93 -26.08
N ARG A 255 11.53 9.58 -27.12
CA ARG A 255 12.13 8.91 -28.30
C ARG A 255 13.14 7.79 -27.94
N ARG A 256 13.72 7.86 -26.73
CA ARG A 256 14.66 6.90 -26.15
C ARG A 256 13.98 5.62 -25.62
N SER A 257 12.78 5.69 -25.05
CA SER A 257 12.03 4.51 -24.60
C SER A 257 11.46 3.73 -25.78
N HIS A 258 11.00 4.40 -26.84
CA HIS A 258 10.60 3.74 -28.10
C HIS A 258 11.73 2.94 -28.76
N THR A 259 12.96 3.46 -28.70
CA THR A 259 14.13 2.77 -29.26
C THR A 259 14.59 1.58 -28.41
N LEU A 260 14.47 1.69 -27.08
CA LEU A 260 14.73 0.57 -26.16
C LEU A 260 13.66 -0.53 -26.28
N PHE A 261 12.37 -0.19 -26.38
CA PHE A 261 11.29 -1.14 -26.64
C PHE A 261 11.51 -1.91 -27.94
N ASN A 262 11.84 -1.20 -29.02
CA ASN A 262 12.11 -1.83 -30.31
C ASN A 262 13.37 -2.71 -30.28
N ARG A 263 14.39 -2.37 -29.48
CA ARG A 263 15.56 -3.24 -29.27
C ARG A 263 15.21 -4.48 -28.44
N TRP A 264 14.44 -4.35 -27.37
CA TRP A 264 13.96 -5.47 -26.56
C TRP A 264 13.07 -6.42 -27.36
N LYS A 265 12.09 -5.88 -28.11
CA LYS A 265 11.19 -6.65 -29.00
C LYS A 265 11.96 -7.39 -30.10
N ARG A 266 13.04 -6.79 -30.64
CA ARG A 266 13.95 -7.47 -31.59
C ARG A 266 14.79 -8.55 -30.91
N LYS A 267 15.23 -8.36 -29.66
CA LYS A 267 16.01 -9.34 -28.90
C LYS A 267 15.16 -10.58 -28.56
N HIS A 268 13.93 -10.40 -28.09
CA HIS A 268 13.01 -11.51 -27.81
C HIS A 268 12.48 -12.21 -29.08
N ARG A 269 12.26 -11.49 -30.19
CA ARG A 269 11.97 -12.12 -31.49
C ARG A 269 13.12 -12.94 -32.07
N ARG A 270 14.37 -12.68 -31.66
CA ARG A 270 15.53 -13.49 -32.05
C ARG A 270 15.64 -14.74 -31.17
N LEU A 271 15.36 -14.61 -29.87
CA LEU A 271 15.39 -15.74 -28.94
C LEU A 271 14.27 -16.77 -29.21
N SER A 272 13.07 -16.32 -29.60
CA SER A 272 11.95 -17.19 -30.00
C SER A 272 12.10 -17.87 -31.38
N LYS A 273 13.15 -17.53 -32.14
CA LYS A 273 13.50 -18.20 -33.41
C LYS A 273 14.65 -19.18 -33.27
N LEU A 274 15.21 -19.31 -32.07
CA LEU A 274 16.35 -20.19 -31.74
C LEU A 274 15.93 -21.39 -30.86
N THR A 275 14.63 -21.52 -30.62
CA THR A 275 13.92 -22.68 -30.06
C THR A 275 12.96 -23.19 -31.11
#